data_AF-A0A814T853-F1
#
_entry.id   AF-A0A814T853-F1
#
_cell.length_a   1.000
_cell.length_b   1.000
_cell.length_c   1.000
_cell.angle_alpha   90.00
_cell.angle_beta   90.00
_cell.angle_gamma   90.00
#
_symmetry.space_group_name_H-M   'P 1'
#
loop_
_entity.id
_entity.type
_entity.pdbx_description
1 polymer ?
#
loop_
_entity_poly.entity_id
_entity_poly.type
_entity_poly.pdbx_seq_one_letter_code
_entity_poly.pdbx_strand_id
1 'polypeptide(L)'
;MITSPSNVLNALLSIFNDPFDSSVTVCTLRNFPNLIEHTIEWVRDNFAGLFTIPPQRVEEFLRGPKEFVERTTKNHSEYDKTEISENIKRILGEEGQKKNFIDCIKCKGDRFWSENKRCPHVLKFDVNNELHLDFIVAASNLLAHMYYIPQIRNRKLIGKEVVKIHVPEFKPKNTSTIRKNDPSENDVEVEQIFSRLPNYDDTFDIKIQSHEFEKDDDKNFHMDYIVATANLRAENYDIQKADRNKIKRIAGNIIPAIATATAMVTGLVCLEVYKFVQHHKKIESYRNAFVNLALPFFGFSEPVAPKHQKYFDKDFTLWDRFEVNGDMTLEEFIEYFKHEHKLIPNMISVGMCVIYSPTFIRNTSIAQDMKRKISELVEIVTKTKIPAHVRCLTLDMLCDDLEGNTVKDVPYIKYTFR
;
A
#
# COMPACT_ATOMS: atom_id res chain seq x y z
N MET A 1 -36.55 11.38 -7.91
CA MET A 1 -36.71 9.92 -8.03
C MET A 1 -35.35 9.28 -7.79
N ILE A 2 -35.28 8.34 -6.86
CA ILE A 2 -34.03 7.72 -6.39
C ILE A 2 -33.48 6.85 -7.52
N THR A 3 -32.35 7.23 -8.12
CA THR A 3 -31.71 6.46 -9.19
C THR A 3 -30.48 5.72 -8.65
N SER A 4 -30.65 4.39 -8.53
CA SER A 4 -29.66 3.35 -8.17
C SER A 4 -29.39 3.07 -6.66
N PRO A 5 -29.61 1.83 -6.19
CA PRO A 5 -29.24 1.35 -4.85
C PRO A 5 -27.73 1.44 -4.55
N SER A 6 -26.88 1.34 -5.57
CA SER A 6 -25.42 1.36 -5.41
C SER A 6 -24.90 2.71 -4.94
N ASN A 7 -25.62 3.79 -5.23
CA ASN A 7 -25.24 5.12 -4.81
C ASN A 7 -25.46 5.27 -3.30
N VAL A 8 -26.62 4.84 -2.78
CA VAL A 8 -26.99 4.88 -1.34
C VAL A 8 -25.91 4.25 -0.46
N LEU A 9 -25.39 3.09 -0.87
CA LEU A 9 -24.36 2.36 -0.13
C LEU A 9 -22.99 3.08 -0.15
N ASN A 10 -22.57 3.61 -1.30
CA ASN A 10 -21.26 4.23 -1.45
C ASN A 10 -21.12 5.54 -0.66
N ALA A 11 -22.19 6.32 -0.46
CA ALA A 11 -22.11 7.48 0.42
C ALA A 11 -22.21 7.15 1.91
N LEU A 12 -23.05 6.16 2.27
CA LEU A 12 -23.15 5.76 3.68
C LEU A 12 -21.80 5.24 4.18
N LEU A 13 -21.01 4.59 3.32
CA LEU A 13 -19.67 4.12 3.63
C LEU A 13 -18.60 5.24 3.65
N SER A 14 -18.75 6.33 2.89
CA SER A 14 -17.75 7.41 2.84
C SER A 14 -17.94 8.50 3.91
N ILE A 15 -19.10 8.55 4.57
CA ILE A 15 -19.39 9.51 5.64
C ILE A 15 -18.72 9.10 6.97
N PHE A 16 -18.45 7.81 7.15
CA PHE A 16 -17.80 7.27 8.35
C PHE A 16 -16.34 6.95 8.05
N ASN A 17 -15.43 7.67 8.69
CA ASN A 17 -14.02 7.31 8.68
C ASN A 17 -13.81 6.19 9.70
N ASP A 18 -13.61 4.96 9.22
CA ASP A 18 -13.08 3.91 10.07
C ASP A 18 -11.70 4.31 10.60
N PRO A 19 -11.35 3.94 11.84
CA PRO A 19 -10.03 4.23 12.38
C PRO A 19 -8.96 3.59 11.48
N PHE A 20 -7.99 4.40 11.06
CA PHE A 20 -6.82 3.89 10.34
C PHE A 20 -6.05 2.92 11.23
N ASP A 21 -5.55 1.83 10.65
CA ASP A 21 -4.61 0.96 11.34
C ASP A 21 -3.41 1.79 11.83
N SER A 22 -3.07 1.64 13.11
CA SER A 22 -1.94 2.35 13.71
C SER A 22 -0.64 1.85 13.07
N SER A 23 0.03 2.70 12.29
CA SER A 23 1.31 2.36 11.68
C SER A 23 2.45 2.43 12.69
N VAL A 24 3.25 1.36 12.76
CA VAL A 24 4.43 1.32 13.64
C VAL A 24 5.55 2.14 12.98
N THR A 25 6.24 2.96 13.76
CA THR A 25 7.35 3.75 13.20
C THR A 25 8.48 2.85 12.70
N VAL A 26 9.06 3.18 11.54
CA VAL A 26 10.16 2.42 10.92
C VAL A 26 11.36 2.24 11.87
N CYS A 27 11.62 3.23 12.73
CA CYS A 27 12.70 3.17 13.73
C CYS A 27 12.47 2.06 14.77
N THR A 28 11.23 1.93 15.24
CA THR A 28 10.82 0.84 16.15
C THR A 28 10.99 -0.52 15.48
N LEU A 29 10.53 -0.68 14.24
CA LEU A 29 10.67 -1.95 13.50
C LEU A 29 12.13 -2.33 13.26
N ARG A 30 12.95 -1.38 12.81
CA ARG A 30 14.34 -1.65 12.44
C ARG A 30 15.26 -1.84 13.64
N ASN A 31 15.13 -1.03 14.69
CA ASN A 31 16.15 -0.92 15.73
C ASN A 31 15.66 -1.19 17.16
N PHE A 32 14.40 -0.87 17.46
CA PHE A 32 13.90 -0.86 18.85
C PHE A 32 12.57 -1.60 19.00
N PRO A 33 12.47 -2.89 18.61
CA PRO A 33 11.27 -3.67 18.89
C PRO A 33 11.13 -3.85 20.41
N ASN A 34 9.91 -3.75 20.90
CA ASN A 34 9.53 -4.00 22.29
C ASN A 34 8.29 -4.92 22.41
N LEU A 35 7.64 -5.24 21.28
CA LEU A 35 6.48 -6.13 21.17
C LEU A 35 6.76 -7.20 20.11
N ILE A 36 6.09 -8.35 20.22
CA ILE A 36 6.26 -9.43 19.24
C ILE A 36 5.74 -9.01 17.87
N GLU A 37 4.68 -8.20 17.82
CA GLU A 37 4.09 -7.63 16.61
C GLU A 37 5.16 -6.88 15.79
N HIS A 38 6.03 -6.09 16.43
CA HIS A 38 7.12 -5.37 15.77
C HIS A 38 8.16 -6.32 15.17
N THR A 39 8.44 -7.43 15.85
CA THR A 39 9.36 -8.44 15.32
C THR A 39 8.76 -9.17 14.13
N ILE A 40 7.46 -9.47 14.14
CA ILE A 40 6.76 -10.16 13.06
C ILE A 40 6.69 -9.26 11.82
N GLU A 41 6.35 -7.99 11.99
CA GLU A 41 6.31 -7.01 10.91
C GLU A 41 7.70 -6.82 10.29
N TRP A 42 8.75 -6.66 11.12
CA TRP A 42 10.12 -6.62 10.61
C TRP A 42 10.50 -7.88 9.83
N VAL A 43 10.05 -9.07 10.27
CA VAL A 43 10.35 -10.32 9.59
C VAL A 43 9.64 -10.45 8.24
N ARG A 44 8.44 -9.89 8.07
CA ARG A 44 7.78 -9.82 6.75
C ARG A 44 8.61 -8.99 5.77
N ASP A 45 9.05 -7.81 6.20
CA ASP A 45 9.93 -6.95 5.40
C ASP A 45 11.26 -7.66 5.10
N ASN A 46 11.81 -8.38 6.09
CA ASN A 46 13.03 -9.15 5.92
C ASN A 46 12.87 -10.32 4.92
N PHE A 47 11.74 -11.04 4.99
CA PHE A 47 11.42 -12.10 4.03
C PHE A 47 11.33 -11.53 2.61
N ALA A 48 10.60 -10.44 2.41
CA ALA A 48 10.51 -9.78 1.11
C ALA A 48 11.88 -9.29 0.61
N GLY A 49 12.69 -8.70 1.49
CA GLY A 49 14.04 -8.22 1.19
C GLY A 49 15.11 -9.31 0.96
N LEU A 50 14.77 -10.58 1.16
CA LEU A 50 15.66 -11.71 0.91
C LEU A 50 15.15 -12.58 -0.24
N PHE A 51 13.87 -12.92 -0.25
CA PHE A 51 13.31 -13.98 -1.10
C PHE A 51 12.32 -13.49 -2.15
N THR A 52 11.87 -12.23 -2.09
CA THR A 52 10.88 -11.68 -3.05
C THR A 52 11.53 -10.61 -3.94
N ILE A 53 11.91 -9.49 -3.35
CA ILE A 53 12.34 -8.29 -4.08
C ILE A 53 13.67 -8.53 -4.80
N PRO A 54 14.73 -9.07 -4.17
CA PRO A 54 15.99 -9.32 -4.86
C PRO A 54 15.87 -10.27 -6.07
N PRO A 55 15.24 -11.47 -5.96
CA PRO A 55 15.09 -12.34 -7.12
C PRO A 55 14.16 -11.75 -8.20
N GLN A 56 13.09 -11.03 -7.85
CA GLN A 56 12.26 -10.32 -8.84
C GLN A 56 13.08 -9.31 -9.64
N ARG A 57 13.94 -8.53 -8.98
CA ARG A 57 14.83 -7.57 -9.65
C ARG A 57 15.82 -8.28 -10.59
N VAL A 58 16.32 -9.44 -10.19
CA VAL A 58 17.20 -10.25 -11.06
C VAL A 58 16.41 -10.83 -12.23
N GLU A 59 15.21 -11.37 -12.02
CA GLU A 59 14.33 -11.84 -13.11
C GLU A 59 14.04 -10.72 -14.13
N GLU A 60 13.72 -9.52 -13.66
CA GLU A 60 13.51 -8.35 -14.51
C GLU A 60 14.79 -7.93 -15.25
N PHE A 61 15.93 -7.92 -14.57
CA PHE A 61 17.22 -7.63 -15.19
C PHE A 61 17.56 -8.66 -16.28
N LEU A 62 17.34 -9.95 -16.03
CA LEU A 62 17.59 -11.03 -16.99
C LEU A 62 16.69 -10.94 -18.24
N ARG A 63 15.48 -10.37 -18.13
CA ARG A 63 14.57 -10.15 -19.27
C ARG A 63 15.02 -9.02 -20.21
N GLY A 64 15.78 -8.05 -19.72
CA GLY A 64 16.19 -6.89 -20.50
C GLY A 64 17.16 -5.98 -19.75
N PRO A 65 18.48 -6.28 -19.74
CA PRO A 65 19.45 -5.57 -18.92
C PRO A 65 19.52 -4.07 -19.21
N LYS A 66 19.53 -3.68 -20.50
CA LYS A 66 19.66 -2.27 -20.92
C LYS A 66 18.43 -1.44 -20.52
N GLU A 67 17.24 -1.95 -20.79
CA GLU A 67 15.97 -1.29 -20.46
C GLU A 67 15.77 -1.17 -18.94
N PHE A 68 16.14 -2.22 -18.20
CA PHE A 68 16.09 -2.22 -16.74
C PHE A 68 17.01 -1.14 -16.13
N VAL A 69 18.25 -1.04 -16.61
CA VAL A 69 19.22 -0.02 -16.14
C VAL A 69 18.72 1.39 -16.46
N GLU A 70 18.23 1.64 -17.67
CA GLU A 70 17.69 2.95 -18.05
C GLU A 70 16.48 3.35 -17.19
N ARG A 71 15.53 2.43 -17.01
CA ARG A 71 14.32 2.66 -16.20
C ARG A 71 14.68 2.92 -14.73
N THR A 72 15.61 2.14 -14.20
CA THR A 72 16.09 2.29 -12.81
C THR A 72 16.84 3.59 -12.60
N THR A 73 17.60 4.03 -13.61
CA THR A 73 18.35 5.30 -13.53
C THR A 73 17.42 6.52 -13.59
N LYS A 74 16.32 6.45 -14.36
CA LYS A 74 15.37 7.56 -14.55
C LYS A 74 14.32 7.69 -13.44
N ASN A 75 13.83 6.57 -12.87
CA ASN A 75 12.61 6.57 -12.06
C ASN A 75 12.82 6.35 -10.55
N HIS A 76 14.03 5.99 -10.11
CA HIS A 76 14.28 5.64 -8.71
C HIS A 76 15.17 6.66 -8.00
N SER A 77 15.00 6.79 -6.67
CA SER A 77 15.90 7.60 -5.85
C SER A 77 17.28 6.95 -5.76
N GLU A 78 18.31 7.73 -5.44
CA GLU A 78 19.70 7.24 -5.34
C GLU A 78 19.87 6.13 -4.28
N TYR A 79 19.06 6.19 -3.21
CA TYR A 79 18.95 5.14 -2.20
C TYR A 79 18.41 3.83 -2.79
N ASP A 80 17.38 3.89 -3.63
CA ASP A 80 16.82 2.69 -4.27
C ASP A 80 17.82 2.07 -5.27
N LYS A 81 18.59 2.91 -5.98
CA LYS A 81 19.58 2.45 -6.97
C LYS A 81 20.72 1.65 -6.33
N THR A 82 21.23 2.12 -5.19
CA THR A 82 22.28 1.41 -4.42
C THR A 82 21.76 0.09 -3.85
N GLU A 83 20.55 0.08 -3.30
CA GLU A 83 19.92 -1.14 -2.78
C GLU A 83 19.62 -2.17 -3.90
N ILE A 84 19.17 -1.71 -5.07
CA ILE A 84 18.95 -2.57 -6.25
C ILE A 84 20.24 -3.27 -6.66
N SER A 85 21.35 -2.54 -6.76
CA SER A 85 22.59 -3.17 -7.18
C SER A 85 23.23 -4.06 -6.11
N GLU A 86 23.20 -3.67 -4.83
CA GLU A 86 23.68 -4.55 -3.75
C GLU A 86 22.90 -5.86 -3.72
N ASN A 87 21.59 -5.82 -3.96
CA ASN A 87 20.75 -7.02 -4.06
C ASN A 87 21.14 -7.92 -5.23
N ILE A 88 21.42 -7.33 -6.41
CA ILE A 88 21.90 -8.08 -7.58
C ILE A 88 23.27 -8.71 -7.30
N LYS A 89 24.23 -7.95 -6.73
CA LYS A 89 25.57 -8.45 -6.39
C LYS A 89 25.54 -9.58 -5.37
N ARG A 90 24.70 -9.46 -4.33
CA ARG A 90 24.54 -10.48 -3.30
C ARG A 90 24.01 -11.79 -3.88
N ILE A 91 23.11 -11.72 -4.86
CA ILE A 91 22.57 -12.90 -5.55
C ILE A 91 23.60 -13.49 -6.52
N LEU A 92 24.35 -12.64 -7.23
CA LEU A 92 25.37 -13.05 -8.19
C LEU A 92 26.72 -13.47 -7.56
N GLY A 93 26.82 -13.49 -6.23
CA GLY A 93 27.92 -14.13 -5.50
C GLY A 93 29.04 -13.21 -5.00
N GLU A 94 28.88 -11.89 -4.98
CA GLU A 94 29.85 -10.98 -4.36
C GLU A 94 29.47 -10.65 -2.90
N GLU A 95 30.37 -10.97 -1.96
CA GLU A 95 30.14 -10.94 -0.52
C GLU A 95 29.80 -9.54 0.04
N GLY A 96 28.55 -9.37 0.50
CA GLY A 96 28.10 -8.21 1.26
C GLY A 96 28.21 -8.42 2.77
N GLN A 97 29.21 -7.82 3.41
CA GLN A 97 29.39 -7.82 4.87
C GLN A 97 28.24 -7.09 5.60
N LYS A 98 27.58 -7.80 6.53
CA LYS A 98 26.55 -7.24 7.43
C LYS A 98 27.20 -6.41 8.54
N LYS A 99 26.75 -5.16 8.72
CA LYS A 99 27.06 -4.32 9.90
C LYS A 99 26.13 -4.70 11.04
N ASN A 100 26.62 -4.66 12.29
CA ASN A 100 25.73 -4.64 13.46
C ASN A 100 26.19 -3.66 14.54
N PHE A 101 25.19 -3.27 15.31
CA PHE A 101 25.07 -2.09 16.15
C PHE A 101 25.30 -2.47 17.62
N ILE A 102 26.50 -2.24 18.14
CA ILE A 102 26.73 -2.17 19.58
C ILE A 102 27.75 -1.04 19.78
N ASP A 103 27.24 0.14 20.09
CA ASP A 103 27.80 1.03 21.13
C ASP A 103 27.00 2.33 21.17
N CYS A 104 26.32 2.58 22.30
CA CYS A 104 25.99 3.93 22.78
C CYS A 104 25.62 3.87 24.26
N ILE A 105 26.60 4.13 25.13
CA ILE A 105 26.39 4.39 26.56
C ILE A 105 26.18 5.89 26.77
N LYS A 106 25.00 6.22 27.31
CA LYS A 106 24.56 7.49 27.96
C LYS A 106 24.42 8.75 27.08
N CYS A 107 23.20 9.26 26.98
CA CYS A 107 22.95 10.70 26.78
C CYS A 107 22.35 11.28 28.06
N LYS A 108 23.06 12.25 28.66
CA LYS A 108 22.56 13.24 29.64
C LYS A 108 21.63 12.72 30.76
N GLY A 109 22.19 11.91 31.67
CA GLY A 109 21.58 11.64 32.99
C GLY A 109 20.64 10.43 33.05
N ASP A 110 19.90 10.13 31.98
CA ASP A 110 19.01 8.97 31.92
C ASP A 110 19.61 7.78 31.14
N ARG A 111 19.16 6.56 31.47
CA ARG A 111 19.57 5.35 30.75
C ARG A 111 18.93 5.37 29.35
N PHE A 112 19.77 5.34 28.31
CA PHE A 112 19.30 5.29 26.90
C PHE A 112 18.39 4.08 26.65
N TRP A 113 18.73 2.95 27.25
CA TRP A 113 17.88 1.76 27.31
C TRP A 113 16.92 1.86 28.50
N SER A 114 15.64 1.70 28.21
CA SER A 114 14.52 1.84 29.14
C SER A 114 13.40 0.86 28.74
N GLU A 115 12.27 0.82 29.44
CA GLU A 115 11.21 -0.19 29.17
C GLU A 115 10.73 -0.21 27.71
N ASN A 116 10.69 0.95 27.04
CA ASN A 116 10.29 1.08 25.64
C ASN A 116 11.45 0.85 24.65
N LYS A 117 12.70 0.82 25.12
CA LYS A 117 13.91 0.59 24.32
C LYS A 117 14.75 -0.47 25.02
N ARG A 118 14.49 -1.73 24.66
CA ARG A 118 15.20 -2.88 25.22
C ARG A 118 16.59 -2.98 24.61
N CYS A 119 17.61 -3.15 25.45
CA CYS A 119 18.98 -3.36 24.99
C CYS A 119 19.07 -4.74 24.34
N PRO A 120 19.50 -4.87 23.08
CA PRO A 120 19.66 -6.17 22.48
C PRO A 120 20.88 -6.90 23.05
N HIS A 121 20.88 -8.21 22.96
CA HIS A 121 22.03 -9.07 23.19
C HIS A 121 22.29 -9.97 21.99
N VAL A 122 23.54 -10.41 21.83
CA VAL A 122 23.95 -11.27 20.71
C VAL A 122 23.64 -12.72 21.04
N LEU A 123 22.84 -13.37 20.21
CA LEU A 123 22.61 -14.81 20.29
C LEU A 123 23.83 -15.58 19.78
N LYS A 124 24.25 -16.58 20.56
CA LYS A 124 25.24 -17.56 20.14
C LYS A 124 24.51 -18.72 19.47
N PHE A 125 24.89 -19.02 18.23
CA PHE A 125 24.32 -20.17 17.54
C PHE A 125 24.58 -21.46 18.32
N ASP A 126 23.57 -22.33 18.36
CA ASP A 126 23.62 -23.64 19.01
C ASP A 126 22.78 -24.59 18.16
N VAL A 127 23.40 -25.68 17.72
CA VAL A 127 22.75 -26.70 16.88
C VAL A 127 21.68 -27.49 17.65
N ASN A 128 21.80 -27.56 18.99
CA ASN A 128 20.83 -28.27 19.83
C ASN A 128 19.61 -27.40 20.18
N ASN A 129 19.70 -26.09 19.97
CA ASN A 129 18.56 -25.20 20.12
C ASN A 129 17.64 -25.36 18.91
N GLU A 130 16.41 -25.81 19.16
CA GLU A 130 15.48 -26.12 18.07
C GLU A 130 15.18 -24.90 17.19
N LEU A 131 15.01 -23.73 17.80
CA LEU A 131 14.68 -22.49 17.12
C LEU A 131 15.82 -22.03 16.19
N HIS A 132 17.06 -22.18 16.65
CA HIS A 132 18.25 -21.84 15.87
C HIS A 132 18.33 -22.73 14.61
N LEU A 133 18.10 -24.04 14.78
CA LEU A 133 18.14 -24.98 13.67
C LEU A 133 16.92 -24.84 12.76
N ASP A 134 15.73 -24.51 13.27
CA ASP A 134 14.52 -24.22 12.48
C ASP A 134 14.77 -23.06 11.49
N PHE A 135 15.40 -21.99 11.96
CA PHE A 135 15.77 -20.87 11.09
C PHE A 135 16.68 -21.31 9.94
N ILE A 136 17.73 -22.08 10.25
CA ILE A 136 18.67 -22.54 9.22
C ILE A 136 17.98 -23.46 8.22
N VAL A 137 17.18 -24.42 8.70
CA VAL A 137 16.44 -25.36 7.84
C VAL A 137 15.49 -24.61 6.90
N ALA A 138 14.71 -23.65 7.42
CA ALA A 138 13.79 -22.88 6.60
C ALA A 138 14.55 -22.01 5.59
N ALA A 139 15.53 -21.21 6.05
CA ALA A 139 16.30 -20.31 5.21
C ALA A 139 17.07 -21.04 4.10
N SER A 140 17.71 -22.18 4.41
CA SER A 140 18.46 -22.95 3.42
C SER A 140 17.55 -23.56 2.36
N ASN A 141 16.36 -24.04 2.73
CA ASN A 141 15.41 -24.61 1.78
C ASN A 141 14.74 -23.54 0.91
N LEU A 142 14.48 -22.35 1.45
CA LEU A 142 14.00 -21.20 0.66
C LEU A 142 15.04 -20.75 -0.36
N LEU A 143 16.30 -20.62 0.06
CA LEU A 143 17.41 -20.30 -0.84
C LEU A 143 17.61 -21.39 -1.90
N ALA A 144 17.59 -22.66 -1.51
CA ALA A 144 17.72 -23.77 -2.44
C ALA A 144 16.62 -23.70 -3.52
N HIS A 145 15.37 -23.51 -3.11
CA HIS A 145 14.26 -23.36 -4.06
C HIS A 145 14.41 -22.13 -4.96
N MET A 146 14.85 -20.99 -4.41
CA MET A 146 15.07 -19.76 -5.18
C MET A 146 16.05 -19.97 -6.33
N TYR A 147 17.08 -20.79 -6.14
CA TYR A 147 18.09 -21.12 -7.15
C TYR A 147 17.83 -22.46 -7.89
N TYR A 148 16.64 -23.05 -7.78
CA TYR A 148 16.31 -24.37 -8.34
C TYR A 148 17.25 -25.52 -7.89
N ILE A 149 17.86 -25.38 -6.73
CA ILE A 149 18.68 -26.42 -6.08
C ILE A 149 17.75 -27.38 -5.32
N PRO A 150 17.95 -28.70 -5.42
CA PRO A 150 17.16 -29.68 -4.67
C PRO A 150 17.18 -29.41 -3.17
N GLN A 151 15.98 -29.27 -2.59
CA GLN A 151 15.78 -29.05 -1.17
C GLN A 151 16.16 -30.29 -0.33
N ILE A 152 16.86 -30.07 0.78
CA ILE A 152 17.15 -31.11 1.77
C ILE A 152 16.32 -30.82 3.01
N ARG A 153 15.28 -31.63 3.25
CA ARG A 153 14.38 -31.44 4.41
C ARG A 153 14.83 -32.19 5.67
N ASN A 154 15.91 -32.97 5.59
CA ASN A 154 16.41 -33.74 6.72
C ASN A 154 17.20 -32.86 7.69
N ARG A 155 16.55 -32.46 8.78
CA ARG A 155 17.09 -31.64 9.87
C ARG A 155 18.41 -32.16 10.45
N LYS A 156 18.58 -33.49 10.57
CA LYS A 156 19.81 -34.09 11.12
C LYS A 156 21.01 -33.93 10.17
N LEU A 157 20.77 -34.02 8.86
CA LEU A 157 21.84 -33.79 7.87
C LEU A 157 22.26 -32.33 7.85
N ILE A 158 21.30 -31.41 7.87
CA ILE A 158 21.57 -29.97 7.95
C ILE A 158 22.38 -29.65 9.21
N GLY A 159 21.95 -30.14 10.37
CA GLY A 159 22.68 -29.91 11.63
C GLY A 159 24.14 -30.39 11.58
N LYS A 160 24.42 -31.53 10.94
CA LYS A 160 25.79 -32.04 10.77
C LYS A 160 26.65 -31.15 9.88
N GLU A 161 26.09 -30.58 8.81
CA GLU A 161 26.84 -29.69 7.92
C GLU A 161 27.06 -28.31 8.55
N VAL A 162 26.08 -27.78 9.27
CA VAL A 162 26.18 -26.46 9.90
C VAL A 162 27.31 -26.39 10.94
N VAL A 163 27.54 -27.48 11.69
CA VAL A 163 28.63 -27.55 12.68
C VAL A 163 30.02 -27.46 12.04
N LYS A 164 30.16 -27.83 10.76
CA LYS A 164 31.44 -27.76 10.04
C LYS A 164 31.76 -26.35 9.53
N ILE A 165 30.78 -25.46 9.49
CA ILE A 165 30.93 -24.12 8.91
C ILE A 165 31.70 -23.24 9.89
N HIS A 166 32.82 -22.69 9.42
CA HIS A 166 33.53 -21.64 10.16
C HIS A 166 32.89 -20.28 9.87
N VAL A 167 32.34 -19.64 10.90
CA VAL A 167 31.81 -18.27 10.80
C VAL A 167 32.93 -17.29 11.16
N PRO A 168 33.31 -16.38 10.24
CA PRO A 168 34.38 -15.42 10.52
C PRO A 168 33.99 -14.49 11.67
N GLU A 169 34.95 -14.18 12.54
CA GLU A 169 34.71 -13.23 13.63
C GLU A 169 34.34 -11.84 13.09
N PHE A 170 33.29 -11.27 13.65
CA PHE A 170 32.84 -9.95 13.28
C PHE A 170 33.82 -8.88 13.80
N LYS A 171 34.29 -8.01 12.91
CA LYS A 171 35.06 -6.82 13.26
C LYS A 171 34.21 -5.57 13.00
N PRO A 172 33.91 -4.74 14.02
CA PRO A 172 33.13 -3.53 13.83
C PRO A 172 33.87 -2.56 12.91
N LYS A 173 33.17 -2.02 11.90
CA LYS A 173 33.68 -0.91 11.09
C LYS A 173 33.44 0.39 11.85
N ASN A 174 34.48 1.20 12.07
CA ASN A 174 34.44 2.51 12.76
C ASN A 174 33.65 3.62 12.01
N THR A 175 32.61 3.27 11.26
CA THR A 175 31.72 4.25 10.59
C THR A 175 30.43 4.39 11.37
N SER A 176 30.53 5.02 12.53
CA SER A 176 29.38 5.37 13.37
C SER A 176 28.76 6.68 12.90
N THR A 177 27.91 6.61 11.89
CA THR A 177 26.77 7.53 11.76
C THR A 177 25.53 6.66 11.68
N ILE A 178 25.00 6.34 12.87
CA ILE A 178 23.62 5.89 13.01
C ILE A 178 22.78 7.04 12.47
N ARG A 179 22.11 6.84 11.34
CA ARG A 179 21.22 7.84 10.72
C ARG A 179 20.14 8.26 11.72
N LYS A 180 20.44 9.27 12.53
CA LYS A 180 19.45 10.22 13.03
C LYS A 180 19.14 11.09 11.83
N ASN A 181 17.87 11.10 11.43
CA ASN A 181 17.22 12.03 10.50
C ASN A 181 18.18 12.98 9.79
N ASP A 182 18.57 12.63 8.56
CA ASP A 182 18.73 13.51 7.40
C ASP A 182 19.47 12.76 6.27
N PRO A 183 19.11 12.98 4.99
CA PRO A 183 19.81 12.40 3.87
C PRO A 183 21.03 13.27 3.53
N SER A 184 22.23 12.80 3.87
CA SER A 184 23.46 13.37 3.31
C SER A 184 24.37 12.29 2.73
N GLU A 185 24.63 12.48 1.44
CA GLU A 185 25.91 12.34 0.72
C GLU A 185 26.70 11.05 0.97
N ASN A 186 26.44 10.06 0.10
CA ASN A 186 27.50 9.22 -0.46
C ASN A 186 27.11 8.96 -1.91
N ASP A 187 27.50 9.90 -2.78
CA ASP A 187 27.40 9.80 -4.24
C ASP A 187 28.39 8.74 -4.72
N VAL A 188 28.06 7.46 -4.49
CA VAL A 188 28.71 6.38 -5.23
C VAL A 188 27.95 6.29 -6.55
N GLU A 189 28.56 6.85 -7.60
CA GLU A 189 28.02 6.86 -8.96
C GLU A 189 27.48 5.47 -9.33
N VAL A 190 26.16 5.41 -9.48
CA VAL A 190 25.40 4.21 -9.83
C VAL A 190 25.96 3.54 -11.10
N GLU A 191 26.55 4.32 -11.99
CA GLU A 191 27.24 3.86 -13.20
C GLU A 191 28.49 3.01 -12.90
N GLN A 192 29.28 3.35 -11.88
CA GLN A 192 30.44 2.56 -11.43
C GLN A 192 30.04 1.23 -10.78
N ILE A 193 28.80 1.16 -10.30
CA ILE A 193 28.24 -0.01 -9.66
C ILE A 193 27.72 -0.99 -10.73
N PHE A 194 27.07 -0.48 -11.78
CA PHE A 194 26.64 -1.26 -12.95
C PHE A 194 27.82 -1.77 -13.79
N SER A 195 28.92 -1.01 -13.89
CA SER A 195 30.14 -1.46 -14.60
C SER A 195 30.87 -2.62 -13.91
N ARG A 196 30.55 -2.88 -12.63
CA ARG A 196 31.05 -4.05 -11.87
C ARG A 196 30.15 -5.27 -12.00
N LEU A 197 28.95 -5.14 -12.58
CA LEU A 197 28.17 -6.33 -12.91
C LEU A 197 28.93 -7.12 -13.98
N PRO A 198 28.99 -8.45 -13.89
CA PRO A 198 29.60 -9.26 -14.94
C PRO A 198 28.97 -8.89 -16.28
N ASN A 199 29.79 -8.80 -17.34
CA ASN A 199 29.29 -8.66 -18.71
C ASN A 199 28.34 -9.84 -18.96
N TYR A 200 27.05 -9.56 -18.93
CA TYR A 200 26.02 -10.56 -19.16
C TYR A 200 26.07 -10.93 -20.64
N ASP A 201 26.62 -12.10 -20.92
CA ASP A 201 26.56 -12.76 -22.22
C ASP A 201 25.40 -13.77 -22.20
N ASP A 202 24.81 -14.07 -23.36
CA ASP A 202 23.65 -14.96 -23.52
C ASP A 202 23.94 -16.43 -23.11
N THR A 203 25.12 -16.69 -22.54
CA THR A 203 25.64 -17.99 -22.12
C THR A 203 25.36 -18.34 -20.65
N PHE A 204 24.87 -17.40 -19.83
CA PHE A 204 24.49 -17.65 -18.43
C PHE A 204 23.06 -18.19 -18.29
N ASP A 205 22.89 -19.51 -18.16
CA ASP A 205 21.59 -20.15 -17.81
C ASP A 205 21.32 -20.07 -16.29
N ILE A 206 21.27 -18.86 -15.74
CA ILE A 206 20.90 -18.65 -14.34
C ILE A 206 19.38 -18.55 -14.25
N LYS A 207 18.75 -19.57 -13.67
CA LYS A 207 17.34 -19.54 -13.30
C LYS A 207 17.21 -19.16 -11.83
N ILE A 208 16.47 -18.09 -11.57
CA ILE A 208 16.10 -17.68 -10.23
C ILE A 208 14.57 -17.59 -10.16
N GLN A 209 14.02 -17.91 -8.99
CA GLN A 209 12.59 -17.80 -8.73
C GLN A 209 12.34 -17.00 -7.46
N SER A 210 11.58 -15.93 -7.59
CA SER A 210 11.06 -15.20 -6.44
C SER A 210 10.00 -15.98 -5.66
N HIS A 211 9.98 -15.77 -4.35
CA HIS A 211 8.97 -16.32 -3.44
C HIS A 211 7.96 -15.25 -3.07
N GLU A 212 6.71 -15.47 -3.40
CA GLU A 212 5.59 -14.70 -2.85
C GLU A 212 5.14 -15.33 -1.53
N PHE A 213 4.95 -14.50 -0.51
CA PHE A 213 4.60 -14.99 0.82
C PHE A 213 3.21 -15.67 0.81
N GLU A 214 3.23 -16.98 1.02
CA GLU A 214 2.03 -17.82 1.20
C GLU A 214 2.01 -18.41 2.61
N LYS A 215 0.98 -18.05 3.38
CA LYS A 215 0.79 -18.40 4.79
C LYS A 215 0.08 -19.74 5.00
N ASP A 216 -0.66 -20.22 4.00
CA ASP A 216 -1.57 -21.37 4.10
C ASP A 216 -0.99 -22.67 3.54
N ASP A 217 0.20 -22.64 2.96
CA ASP A 217 0.97 -23.84 2.60
C ASP A 217 2.08 -24.10 3.63
N ASP A 218 1.91 -25.14 4.45
CA ASP A 218 2.89 -25.55 5.47
C ASP A 218 4.13 -26.24 4.88
N LYS A 219 4.19 -26.50 3.56
CA LYS A 219 5.31 -27.20 2.92
C LYS A 219 6.33 -26.27 2.28
N ASN A 220 6.02 -24.99 2.12
CA ASN A 220 6.85 -24.02 1.39
C ASN A 220 7.98 -23.38 2.24
N PHE A 221 8.05 -23.65 3.54
CA PHE A 221 8.98 -23.05 4.50
C PHE A 221 8.81 -21.55 4.77
N HIS A 222 7.81 -20.87 4.19
CA HIS A 222 7.54 -19.46 4.45
C HIS A 222 7.23 -19.22 5.92
N MET A 223 6.17 -19.86 6.43
CA MET A 223 5.78 -19.71 7.84
C MET A 223 6.86 -20.22 8.81
N ASP A 224 7.61 -21.26 8.44
CA ASP A 224 8.72 -21.77 9.26
C ASP A 224 9.82 -20.71 9.41
N TYR A 225 10.18 -20.05 8.31
CA TYR A 225 11.13 -18.93 8.34
C TYR A 225 10.61 -17.76 9.16
N ILE A 226 9.35 -17.34 8.94
CA ILE A 226 8.76 -16.21 9.65
C ILE A 226 8.74 -16.47 11.16
N VAL A 227 8.28 -17.65 11.59
CA VAL A 227 8.19 -18.04 13.00
C VAL A 227 9.56 -18.09 13.65
N ALA A 228 10.53 -18.77 13.02
CA ALA A 228 11.86 -18.91 13.58
C ALA A 228 12.55 -17.54 13.70
N THR A 229 12.52 -16.75 12.63
CA THR A 229 13.18 -15.44 12.58
C THR A 229 12.55 -14.44 13.56
N ALA A 230 11.23 -14.44 13.71
CA ALA A 230 10.54 -13.50 14.60
C ALA A 230 10.87 -13.81 16.06
N ASN A 231 10.86 -15.10 16.42
CA ASN A 231 11.20 -15.54 17.77
C ASN A 231 12.69 -15.37 18.10
N LEU A 232 13.60 -15.53 17.12
CA LEU A 232 15.03 -15.21 17.30
C LEU A 232 15.24 -13.71 17.53
N ARG A 233 14.56 -12.86 16.76
CA ARG A 233 14.61 -11.41 16.98
C ARG A 233 13.96 -11.01 18.29
N ALA A 234 12.89 -11.68 18.71
CA ALA A 234 12.29 -11.48 20.03
C ALA A 234 13.28 -11.82 21.13
N GLU A 235 14.01 -12.93 20.99
CA GLU A 235 15.05 -13.35 21.94
C GLU A 235 16.17 -12.31 22.04
N ASN A 236 16.68 -11.77 20.92
CA ASN A 236 17.68 -10.69 20.93
C ASN A 236 17.30 -9.52 21.85
N TYR A 237 16.01 -9.19 21.97
CA TYR A 237 15.52 -8.03 22.72
C TYR A 237 14.78 -8.41 24.01
N ASP A 238 14.91 -9.65 24.48
CA ASP A 238 14.20 -10.17 25.67
C ASP A 238 12.68 -9.97 25.58
N ILE A 239 12.11 -10.17 24.40
CA ILE A 239 10.67 -10.13 24.12
C ILE A 239 10.11 -11.55 24.23
N GLN A 240 8.92 -11.69 24.80
CA GLN A 240 8.25 -12.98 24.89
C GLN A 240 7.98 -13.56 23.50
N LYS A 241 8.47 -14.78 23.27
CA LYS A 241 8.24 -15.56 22.04
C LYS A 241 6.74 -15.84 21.84
N ALA A 242 6.35 -15.99 20.58
CA ALA A 242 4.99 -16.37 20.20
C ALA A 242 4.96 -17.72 19.47
N ASP A 243 3.82 -18.39 19.56
CA ASP A 243 3.56 -19.63 18.86
C ASP A 243 3.29 -19.41 17.36
N ARG A 244 3.39 -20.48 16.57
CA ARG A 244 3.15 -20.44 15.12
C ARG A 244 1.80 -19.83 14.77
N ASN A 245 0.74 -20.11 15.52
CA ASN A 245 -0.61 -19.63 15.18
C ASN A 245 -0.76 -18.13 15.43
N LYS A 246 -0.24 -17.61 16.56
CA LYS A 246 -0.22 -16.16 16.80
C LYS A 246 0.61 -15.43 15.74
N ILE A 247 1.79 -15.96 15.41
CA ILE A 247 2.64 -15.38 14.36
C ILE A 247 1.96 -15.45 13.00
N LYS A 248 1.37 -16.59 12.62
CA LYS A 248 0.61 -16.75 11.37
C LYS A 248 -0.55 -15.77 11.27
N ARG A 249 -1.29 -15.56 12.36
CA ARG A 249 -2.40 -14.60 12.41
C ARG A 249 -1.92 -13.17 12.10
N ILE A 250 -0.84 -12.74 12.73
CA ILE A 250 -0.30 -11.39 12.58
C ILE A 250 0.42 -11.24 11.22
N ALA A 251 1.31 -12.18 10.88
CA ALA A 251 2.08 -12.14 9.64
C ALA A 251 1.20 -12.25 8.39
N GLY A 252 0.12 -13.02 8.49
CA GLY A 252 -0.83 -13.24 7.42
C GLY A 252 -1.96 -12.23 7.33
N ASN A 253 -2.01 -11.22 8.22
CA ASN A 253 -3.14 -10.29 8.38
C ASN A 253 -4.50 -11.05 8.42
N ILE A 254 -4.56 -12.15 9.18
CA ILE A 254 -5.75 -13.01 9.20
C ILE A 254 -6.85 -12.31 9.97
N ILE A 255 -7.92 -11.96 9.26
CA ILE A 255 -9.17 -11.45 9.85
C ILE A 255 -9.92 -12.65 10.45
N PRO A 256 -10.12 -12.70 11.78
CA PRO A 256 -10.87 -13.79 12.40
C PRO A 256 -12.31 -13.78 11.90
N ALA A 257 -12.79 -14.94 11.44
CA ALA A 257 -14.15 -15.10 10.96
C ALA A 257 -14.76 -16.40 11.51
N ILE A 258 -16.05 -16.35 11.85
CA ILE A 258 -16.82 -17.50 12.30
C ILE A 258 -18.22 -17.45 11.69
N ALA A 259 -18.73 -18.62 11.30
CA ALA A 259 -20.00 -18.74 10.57
C ALA A 259 -21.21 -18.16 11.34
N THR A 260 -21.19 -18.17 12.67
CA THR A 260 -22.27 -17.61 13.50
C THR A 260 -22.41 -16.11 13.33
N ALA A 261 -21.30 -15.36 13.31
CA ALA A 261 -21.31 -13.92 13.07
C ALA A 261 -21.75 -13.61 11.64
N THR A 262 -21.25 -14.37 10.65
CA THR A 262 -21.65 -14.22 9.25
C THR A 262 -23.14 -14.45 9.06
N ALA A 263 -23.68 -15.57 9.56
CA ALA A 263 -25.10 -15.92 9.43
C ALA A 263 -26.01 -14.86 10.07
N MET A 264 -25.62 -14.35 11.24
CA MET A 264 -26.35 -13.29 11.92
C MET A 264 -26.34 -11.97 11.14
N VAL A 265 -25.18 -11.51 10.68
CA VAL A 265 -25.08 -10.27 9.87
C VAL A 265 -25.87 -10.42 8.58
N THR A 266 -25.77 -11.56 7.89
CA THR A 266 -26.57 -11.83 6.68
C THR A 266 -28.07 -11.80 6.98
N GLY A 267 -28.51 -12.39 8.09
CA GLY A 267 -29.91 -12.33 8.51
C GLY A 267 -30.42 -10.91 8.72
N LEU A 268 -29.64 -10.06 9.40
CA LEU A 268 -29.96 -8.65 9.61
C LEU A 268 -30.01 -7.86 8.30
N VAL A 269 -29.08 -8.11 7.38
CA VAL A 269 -29.10 -7.52 6.03
C VAL A 269 -30.38 -7.91 5.28
N CYS A 270 -30.78 -9.19 5.33
CA CYS A 270 -32.02 -9.65 4.71
C CYS A 270 -33.26 -8.93 5.26
N LEU A 271 -33.29 -8.56 6.54
CA LEU A 271 -34.37 -7.77 7.12
C LEU A 271 -34.45 -6.36 6.52
N GLU A 272 -33.31 -5.71 6.28
CA GLU A 272 -33.28 -4.39 5.62
C GLU A 272 -33.68 -4.49 4.13
N VAL A 273 -33.36 -5.60 3.46
CA VAL A 273 -33.78 -5.85 2.07
C VAL A 273 -35.30 -5.86 1.93
N TYR A 274 -36.06 -6.41 2.89
CA TYR A 274 -37.53 -6.35 2.83
C TYR A 274 -38.06 -4.92 2.81
N LYS A 275 -37.48 -4.02 3.61
CA LYS A 275 -37.87 -2.60 3.67
C LYS A 275 -37.61 -1.90 2.34
N PHE A 276 -36.47 -2.23 1.74
CA PHE A 276 -36.09 -1.72 0.42
C PHE A 276 -37.08 -2.17 -0.67
N VAL A 277 -37.39 -3.47 -0.73
CA VAL A 277 -38.34 -4.05 -1.72
C VAL A 277 -39.76 -3.51 -1.52
N GLN A 278 -40.17 -3.25 -0.29
CA GLN A 278 -41.47 -2.62 0.03
C GLN A 278 -41.49 -1.10 -0.22
N HIS A 279 -40.40 -0.52 -0.76
CA HIS A 279 -40.28 0.90 -1.07
C HIS A 279 -40.51 1.82 0.14
N HIS A 280 -40.01 1.44 1.32
CA HIS A 280 -40.05 2.30 2.51
C HIS A 280 -39.28 3.60 2.22
N LYS A 281 -39.94 4.74 2.43
CA LYS A 281 -39.38 6.08 2.16
C LYS A 281 -38.89 6.81 3.41
N LYS A 282 -39.32 6.39 4.60
CA LYS A 282 -38.94 7.00 5.87
C LYS A 282 -37.60 6.43 6.34
N ILE A 283 -36.66 7.31 6.66
CA ILE A 283 -35.35 6.91 7.19
C ILE A 283 -35.48 6.17 8.53
N GLU A 284 -36.46 6.56 9.34
CA GLU A 284 -36.85 5.91 10.60
C GLU A 284 -37.25 4.43 10.45
N SER A 285 -37.56 3.96 9.25
CA SER A 285 -37.83 2.54 9.00
C SER A 285 -36.55 1.69 8.99
N TYR A 286 -35.42 2.28 8.61
CA TYR A 286 -34.15 1.58 8.42
C TYR A 286 -33.34 1.52 9.72
N ARG A 287 -32.49 0.51 9.86
CA ARG A 287 -31.62 0.35 11.03
C ARG A 287 -30.22 -0.05 10.60
N ASN A 288 -29.21 0.68 11.07
CA ASN A 288 -27.85 0.20 11.14
C ASN A 288 -27.75 -0.76 12.32
N ALA A 289 -27.05 -1.89 12.15
CA ALA A 289 -26.90 -2.90 13.19
C ALA A 289 -25.43 -3.03 13.61
N PHE A 290 -25.19 -2.97 14.91
CA PHE A 290 -23.90 -3.17 15.55
C PHE A 290 -24.00 -4.37 16.47
N VAL A 291 -23.20 -5.39 16.26
CA VAL A 291 -23.35 -6.64 17.00
C VAL A 291 -22.02 -7.16 17.51
N ASN A 292 -22.00 -7.59 18.76
CA ASN A 292 -20.89 -8.30 19.37
C ASN A 292 -21.43 -9.55 20.09
N LEU A 293 -21.32 -10.70 19.43
CA LEU A 293 -21.78 -11.99 19.94
C LEU A 293 -21.03 -12.50 21.17
N ALA A 294 -19.83 -11.97 21.46
CA ALA A 294 -19.08 -12.35 22.66
C ALA A 294 -19.68 -11.73 23.94
N LEU A 295 -20.28 -10.54 23.83
CA LEU A 295 -20.98 -9.82 24.91
C LEU A 295 -22.51 -9.94 24.84
N PRO A 296 -23.03 -10.86 24.02
CA PRO A 296 -24.36 -10.78 23.39
C PRO A 296 -24.95 -9.37 23.18
N PHE A 297 -24.16 -8.42 22.69
CA PHE A 297 -24.61 -7.04 22.48
C PHE A 297 -25.20 -6.85 21.08
N PHE A 298 -26.40 -6.25 21.03
CA PHE A 298 -27.08 -5.86 19.80
C PHE A 298 -27.48 -4.38 19.92
N GLY A 299 -26.85 -3.52 19.14
CA GLY A 299 -27.18 -2.11 19.03
C GLY A 299 -27.79 -1.83 17.67
N PHE A 300 -28.86 -1.05 17.65
CA PHE A 300 -29.43 -0.54 16.41
C PHE A 300 -29.49 0.97 16.45
N SER A 301 -29.12 1.62 15.36
CA SER A 301 -29.27 3.07 15.20
C SER A 301 -30.04 3.37 13.93
N GLU A 302 -30.68 4.53 13.89
CA GLU A 302 -31.16 5.07 12.63
C GLU A 302 -29.95 5.45 11.74
N PRO A 303 -30.05 5.29 10.42
CA PRO A 303 -29.08 5.86 9.50
C PRO A 303 -29.02 7.39 9.59
N VAL A 304 -27.89 7.97 9.23
CA VAL A 304 -27.73 9.43 9.22
C VAL A 304 -28.38 10.00 7.96
N ALA A 305 -29.22 11.02 8.14
CA ALA A 305 -29.81 11.75 7.02
C ALA A 305 -28.72 12.45 6.18
N PRO A 306 -28.86 12.53 4.84
CA PRO A 306 -27.88 13.19 4.00
C PRO A 306 -27.77 14.68 4.38
N LYS A 307 -26.55 15.21 4.34
CA LYS A 307 -26.34 16.65 4.55
C LYS A 307 -26.98 17.43 3.40
N HIS A 308 -27.92 18.31 3.75
CA HIS A 308 -28.51 19.24 2.80
C HIS A 308 -27.58 20.44 2.62
N GLN A 309 -27.39 20.81 1.36
CA GLN A 309 -26.68 22.01 0.91
C GLN A 309 -27.65 22.83 0.06
N LYS A 310 -27.40 24.14 -0.01
CA LYS A 310 -28.22 25.06 -0.79
C LYS A 310 -27.34 25.86 -1.73
N TYR A 311 -27.81 26.00 -2.95
CA TYR A 311 -27.36 27.05 -3.85
C TYR A 311 -28.59 27.83 -4.32
N PHE A 312 -28.59 29.15 -4.10
CA PHE A 312 -29.80 29.97 -4.19
C PHE A 312 -30.94 29.35 -3.34
N ASP A 313 -32.14 29.23 -3.91
CA ASP A 313 -33.31 28.59 -3.29
C ASP A 313 -33.39 27.07 -3.56
N LYS A 314 -32.37 26.46 -4.19
CA LYS A 314 -32.37 25.03 -4.53
C LYS A 314 -31.66 24.22 -3.44
N ASP A 315 -32.43 23.39 -2.76
CA ASP A 315 -31.93 22.36 -1.85
C ASP A 315 -31.39 21.17 -2.63
N PHE A 316 -30.21 20.70 -2.25
CA PHE A 316 -29.59 19.50 -2.81
C PHE A 316 -28.81 18.71 -1.76
N THR A 317 -28.51 17.48 -2.09
CA THR A 317 -27.74 16.53 -1.27
C THR A 317 -26.65 15.89 -2.13
N LEU A 318 -25.84 15.02 -1.52
CA LEU A 318 -24.86 14.20 -2.25
C LEU A 318 -25.45 13.37 -3.40
N TRP A 319 -26.76 13.11 -3.39
CA TRP A 319 -27.45 12.30 -4.40
C TRP A 319 -27.84 13.07 -5.65
N ASP A 320 -27.89 14.39 -5.53
CA ASP A 320 -28.32 15.26 -6.60
C ASP A 320 -27.13 15.57 -7.50
N ARG A 321 -27.42 15.72 -8.78
CA ARG A 321 -26.44 15.99 -9.84
C ARG A 321 -27.10 16.72 -10.98
N PHE A 322 -26.33 17.49 -11.74
CA PHE A 322 -26.77 18.00 -13.02
C PHE A 322 -26.69 16.88 -14.07
N GLU A 323 -27.76 16.65 -14.81
CA GLU A 323 -27.77 15.71 -15.92
C GLU A 323 -27.71 16.48 -17.24
N VAL A 324 -26.56 16.44 -17.90
CA VAL A 324 -26.32 17.09 -19.19
C VAL A 324 -26.20 16.00 -20.23
N ASN A 325 -27.03 16.07 -21.28
CA ASN A 325 -27.09 15.06 -22.34
C ASN A 325 -26.77 15.70 -23.69
N GLY A 326 -25.89 15.05 -24.45
CA GLY A 326 -25.37 15.57 -25.71
C GLY A 326 -24.00 16.19 -25.54
N ASP A 327 -23.14 15.99 -26.55
CA ASP A 327 -21.79 16.54 -26.51
C ASP A 327 -21.77 17.99 -27.01
N MET A 328 -21.85 18.92 -26.06
CA MET A 328 -21.83 20.36 -26.24
C MET A 328 -20.40 20.88 -26.40
N THR A 329 -20.28 22.00 -27.10
CA THR A 329 -19.08 22.85 -27.03
C THR A 329 -18.95 23.48 -25.65
N LEU A 330 -17.73 23.91 -25.30
CA LEU A 330 -17.49 24.58 -24.03
C LEU A 330 -18.31 25.88 -23.90
N GLU A 331 -18.47 26.64 -24.99
CA GLU A 331 -19.31 27.83 -25.04
C GLU A 331 -20.79 27.50 -24.74
N GLU A 332 -21.37 26.53 -25.46
CA GLU A 332 -22.75 26.08 -25.24
C GLU A 332 -22.97 25.57 -23.80
N PHE A 333 -21.98 24.89 -23.22
CA PHE A 333 -22.05 24.41 -21.84
C PHE A 333 -22.08 25.55 -20.82
N ILE A 334 -21.21 26.57 -21.00
CA ILE A 334 -21.19 27.76 -20.14
C ILE A 334 -22.51 28.53 -20.26
N GLU A 335 -23.02 28.69 -21.49
CA GLU A 335 -24.31 29.33 -21.73
C GLU A 335 -25.47 28.54 -21.11
N TYR A 336 -25.48 27.21 -21.23
CA TYR A 336 -26.49 26.35 -20.61
C TYR A 336 -26.59 26.58 -19.10
N PHE A 337 -25.47 26.53 -18.37
CA PHE A 337 -25.48 26.76 -16.93
C PHE A 337 -25.87 28.20 -16.57
N LYS A 338 -25.48 29.18 -17.39
CA LYS A 338 -25.84 30.58 -17.18
C LYS A 338 -27.34 30.83 -17.36
N HIS A 339 -27.96 30.24 -18.38
CA HIS A 339 -29.37 30.46 -18.70
C HIS A 339 -30.31 29.58 -17.86
N GLU A 340 -30.04 28.28 -17.75
CA GLU A 340 -30.93 27.33 -17.08
C GLU A 340 -30.74 27.31 -15.55
N HIS A 341 -29.49 27.49 -15.10
CA HIS A 341 -29.13 27.34 -13.69
C HIS A 341 -28.73 28.66 -13.01
N LYS A 342 -28.57 29.76 -13.77
CA LYS A 342 -28.08 31.06 -13.28
C LYS A 342 -26.69 30.95 -12.62
N LEU A 343 -25.89 30.01 -13.09
CA LEU A 343 -24.53 29.76 -12.62
C LEU A 343 -23.56 30.06 -13.76
N ILE A 344 -22.49 30.79 -13.46
CA ILE A 344 -21.43 31.10 -14.41
C ILE A 344 -20.23 30.21 -14.08
N PRO A 345 -19.94 29.15 -14.86
CA PRO A 345 -18.79 28.30 -14.60
C PRO A 345 -17.47 29.08 -14.75
N ASN A 346 -16.67 29.08 -13.69
CA ASN A 346 -15.33 29.70 -13.62
C ASN A 346 -14.21 28.67 -13.64
N MET A 347 -14.52 27.42 -13.34
CA MET A 347 -13.58 26.33 -13.44
C MET A 347 -14.37 25.06 -13.71
N ILE A 348 -13.93 24.26 -14.68
CA ILE A 348 -14.53 22.96 -14.99
C ILE A 348 -13.40 21.93 -14.98
N SER A 349 -13.58 20.80 -14.31
CA SER A 349 -12.58 19.73 -14.19
C SER A 349 -13.17 18.34 -14.34
N VAL A 350 -12.35 17.39 -14.78
CA VAL A 350 -12.60 15.94 -14.72
C VAL A 350 -11.55 15.34 -13.81
N GLY A 351 -11.96 14.85 -12.64
CA GLY A 351 -11.03 14.38 -11.61
C GLY A 351 -10.02 15.48 -11.26
N MET A 352 -8.72 15.19 -11.39
CA MET A 352 -7.66 16.17 -11.11
C MET A 352 -7.32 17.08 -12.30
N CYS A 353 -7.91 16.84 -13.48
CA CYS A 353 -7.62 17.57 -14.70
C CYS A 353 -8.60 18.73 -14.88
N VAL A 354 -8.10 19.95 -14.75
CA VAL A 354 -8.85 21.16 -15.11
C VAL A 354 -9.07 21.15 -16.62
N ILE A 355 -10.26 21.38 -17.13
CA ILE A 355 -10.55 21.51 -18.56
C ILE A 355 -10.61 22.99 -18.95
N TYR A 356 -11.25 23.81 -18.11
CA TYR A 356 -11.45 25.23 -18.33
C TYR A 356 -11.25 26.02 -17.05
N SER A 357 -10.61 27.19 -17.18
CA SER A 357 -10.59 28.25 -16.17
C SER A 357 -10.17 29.57 -16.84
N PRO A 358 -10.91 30.70 -16.67
CA PRO A 358 -10.58 31.98 -17.29
C PRO A 358 -9.22 32.55 -16.87
N THR A 359 -8.78 32.23 -15.65
CA THR A 359 -7.53 32.74 -15.05
C THR A 359 -6.35 31.81 -15.31
N PHE A 360 -6.59 30.59 -15.79
CA PHE A 360 -5.54 29.62 -16.05
C PHE A 360 -4.98 29.81 -17.46
N ILE A 361 -3.75 30.32 -17.55
CA ILE A 361 -3.05 30.52 -18.82
C ILE A 361 -2.58 29.17 -19.35
N ARG A 362 -3.20 28.70 -20.44
CA ARG A 362 -2.66 27.63 -21.28
C ARG A 362 -1.93 28.21 -22.48
N ASN A 363 -1.04 27.41 -23.06
CA ASN A 363 -0.41 27.70 -24.35
C ASN A 363 -1.43 27.72 -25.51
N THR A 364 -2.65 27.22 -25.31
CA THR A 364 -3.76 27.30 -26.26
C THR A 364 -4.60 28.56 -26.03
N SER A 365 -5.04 29.20 -27.12
CA SER A 365 -5.94 30.34 -27.04
C SER A 365 -7.29 29.88 -26.48
N ILE A 366 -7.72 30.49 -25.37
CA ILE A 366 -9.04 30.22 -24.73
C ILE A 366 -10.18 30.31 -25.76
N ALA A 367 -10.06 31.22 -26.74
CA ALA A 367 -11.05 31.38 -27.81
C ALA A 367 -11.19 30.15 -28.74
N GLN A 368 -10.14 29.33 -28.87
CA GLN A 368 -10.22 28.07 -29.60
C GLN A 368 -10.86 26.97 -28.76
N ASP A 369 -10.52 26.92 -27.47
CA ASP A 369 -11.07 25.93 -26.55
C ASP A 369 -12.59 26.13 -26.34
N MET A 370 -13.09 27.36 -26.38
CA MET A 370 -14.54 27.65 -26.34
C MET A 370 -15.34 26.93 -27.43
N LYS A 371 -14.75 26.74 -28.63
CA LYS A 371 -15.42 26.12 -29.79
C LYS A 371 -15.29 24.61 -29.84
N ARG A 372 -14.48 24.01 -28.96
CA ARG A 372 -14.26 22.57 -28.92
C ARG A 372 -15.32 21.91 -28.06
N LYS A 373 -15.61 20.65 -28.37
CA LYS A 373 -16.48 19.81 -27.54
C LYS A 373 -15.79 19.48 -26.22
N ILE A 374 -16.58 19.33 -25.15
CA ILE A 374 -16.02 18.95 -23.85
C ILE A 374 -15.27 17.62 -23.94
N SER A 375 -15.80 16.63 -24.67
CA SER A 375 -15.12 15.34 -24.87
C SER A 375 -13.72 15.48 -25.50
N GLU A 376 -13.59 16.34 -26.52
CA GLU A 376 -12.31 16.63 -27.18
C GLU A 376 -11.34 17.35 -26.23
N LEU A 377 -11.84 18.31 -25.46
CA LEU A 377 -11.02 19.02 -24.48
C LEU A 377 -10.49 18.07 -23.39
N VAL A 378 -11.29 17.11 -22.95
CA VAL A 378 -10.84 16.07 -22.01
C VAL A 378 -9.69 15.27 -22.61
N GLU A 379 -9.80 14.83 -23.88
CA GLU A 379 -8.73 14.07 -24.54
C GLU A 379 -7.44 14.89 -24.69
N ILE A 380 -7.56 16.19 -24.98
CA ILE A 380 -6.42 17.09 -25.10
C ILE A 380 -5.70 17.27 -23.77
N VAL A 381 -6.44 17.50 -22.69
CA VAL A 381 -5.87 17.75 -21.35
C VAL A 381 -5.27 16.49 -20.76
N THR A 382 -5.98 15.37 -20.87
CA THR A 382 -5.51 14.08 -20.35
C THR A 382 -4.42 13.45 -21.23
N LYS A 383 -4.26 13.94 -22.47
CA LYS A 383 -3.40 13.36 -23.51
C LYS A 383 -3.73 11.89 -23.81
N THR A 384 -4.95 11.46 -23.49
CA THR A 384 -5.43 10.10 -23.66
C THR A 384 -6.80 10.12 -24.30
N LYS A 385 -7.03 9.25 -25.29
CA LYS A 385 -8.36 9.12 -25.91
C LYS A 385 -9.34 8.51 -24.92
N ILE A 386 -10.57 9.02 -24.92
CA ILE A 386 -11.64 8.46 -24.09
C ILE A 386 -12.03 7.09 -24.66
N PRO A 387 -11.93 6.00 -23.88
CA PRO A 387 -12.25 4.66 -24.35
C PRO A 387 -13.67 4.57 -24.93
N ALA A 388 -13.88 3.73 -25.96
CA ALA A 388 -15.14 3.63 -26.68
C ALA A 388 -16.35 3.21 -25.80
N HIS A 389 -16.09 2.48 -24.71
CA HIS A 389 -17.12 2.03 -23.77
C HIS A 389 -17.62 3.11 -22.81
N VAL A 390 -16.87 4.22 -22.66
CA VAL A 390 -17.25 5.32 -21.77
C VAL A 390 -18.32 6.16 -22.47
N ARG A 391 -19.47 6.29 -21.79
CA ARG A 391 -20.64 7.05 -22.29
C ARG A 391 -20.89 8.36 -21.54
N CYS A 392 -20.47 8.43 -20.28
CA CYS A 392 -20.62 9.61 -19.44
C CYS A 392 -19.31 9.98 -18.74
N LEU A 393 -19.11 11.27 -18.52
CA LEU A 393 -18.04 11.85 -17.73
C LEU A 393 -18.64 12.48 -16.46
N THR A 394 -17.90 12.41 -15.36
CA THR A 394 -18.21 13.18 -14.15
C THR A 394 -17.40 14.47 -14.21
N LEU A 395 -18.09 15.61 -14.24
CA LEU A 395 -17.46 16.93 -14.21
C LEU A 395 -17.74 17.60 -12.87
N ASP A 396 -16.73 18.28 -12.35
CA ASP A 396 -16.85 19.19 -11.22
C ASP A 396 -16.72 20.62 -11.74
N MET A 397 -17.46 21.55 -11.14
CA MET A 397 -17.36 22.95 -11.50
C MET A 397 -17.30 23.86 -10.27
N LEU A 398 -16.52 24.94 -10.39
CA LEU A 398 -16.65 26.12 -9.55
C LEU A 398 -17.37 27.18 -10.37
N CYS A 399 -18.29 27.90 -9.74
CA CYS A 399 -19.13 28.85 -10.44
C CYS A 399 -19.45 30.06 -9.56
N ASP A 400 -19.72 31.18 -10.22
CA ASP A 400 -20.27 32.38 -9.60
C ASP A 400 -21.75 32.51 -9.94
N ASP A 401 -22.46 33.32 -9.16
CA ASP A 401 -23.80 33.78 -9.50
C ASP A 401 -23.76 34.91 -10.56
N LEU A 402 -24.93 35.37 -10.98
CA LEU A 402 -25.06 36.46 -11.96
C LEU A 402 -24.59 37.83 -11.41
N GLU A 403 -24.40 37.96 -10.10
CA GLU A 403 -23.91 39.16 -9.42
C GLU A 403 -22.39 39.13 -9.22
N GLY A 404 -21.73 38.01 -9.55
CA GLY A 404 -20.28 37.81 -9.44
C GLY A 404 -19.82 37.26 -8.07
N ASN A 405 -20.73 36.76 -7.24
CA ASN A 405 -20.37 36.09 -5.99
C ASN A 405 -20.15 34.59 -6.21
N THR A 406 -19.06 34.06 -5.66
CA THR A 406 -18.76 32.62 -5.76
C THR A 406 -19.77 31.76 -5.01
N VAL A 407 -20.37 30.82 -5.73
CA VAL A 407 -21.27 29.80 -5.19
C VAL A 407 -20.40 28.64 -4.70
N LYS A 408 -20.37 28.46 -3.37
CA LYS A 408 -19.43 27.54 -2.72
C LYS A 408 -19.66 26.07 -3.06
N ASP A 409 -20.92 25.65 -3.08
CA ASP A 409 -21.29 24.25 -3.25
C ASP A 409 -22.38 24.12 -4.31
N VAL A 410 -22.13 23.29 -5.32
CA VAL A 410 -23.10 22.90 -6.35
C VAL A 410 -23.01 21.40 -6.58
N PRO A 411 -24.10 20.75 -7.02
CA PRO A 411 -24.06 19.35 -7.44
C PRO A 411 -23.00 19.10 -8.51
N TYR A 412 -22.40 17.90 -8.49
CA TYR A 412 -21.53 17.45 -9.59
C TYR A 412 -22.36 17.22 -10.87
N ILE A 413 -21.68 17.08 -12.00
CA ILE A 413 -22.30 16.99 -13.31
C ILE A 413 -22.08 15.59 -13.88
N LYS A 414 -23.17 14.91 -14.23
CA LYS A 414 -23.12 13.73 -15.08
C LYS A 414 -23.31 14.18 -16.53
N TYR A 415 -22.22 14.19 -17.27
CA TYR A 415 -22.15 14.63 -18.66
C TYR A 415 -22.18 13.44 -19.61
N THR A 416 -23.33 13.17 -20.22
CA THR A 416 -23.54 12.07 -21.17
C THR A 416 -23.28 12.56 -22.59
N PHE A 417 -22.12 12.21 -23.14
CA PHE A 417 -21.65 12.71 -24.43
C PHE A 417 -21.79 11.69 -25.58
N ARG A 418 -22.16 10.43 -25.27
CA ARG A 418 -22.41 9.35 -26.24
C ARG A 418 -23.68 8.57 -25.94
#